data_AF-A0A6A7AB53-F1
#
_entry.id   AF-A0A6A7AB53-F1
#
_cell.length_a   1.000
_cell.length_b   1.000
_cell.length_c   1.000
_cell.angle_alpha   90.00
_cell.angle_beta   90.00
_cell.angle_gamma   90.00
#
_symmetry.space_group_name_H-M   'P 1'
#
loop_
_entity.id
_entity.type
_entity.pdbx_description
1 polymer ?
#
loop_
_entity_poly.entity_id
_entity_poly.type
_entity_poly.pdbx_seq_one_letter_code
_entity_poly.pdbx_strand_id
1 'polypeptide(L)'
;MVPKATQSFPNAATTPQDTPTSNLPDSRPYADWTEKDTVVIISQPSGQSCAVVGGIMAARMKHLGAQGLIVDGRVRDVVALNETQLPIWSKGTSIIGAGAETKFHARNVPIKIGETMVEPGDIVMIDPFENGIVAVPHGKVEELLELLPKLVGADEKVIADVEAGASVQEAFKRHPTMGITDFFSDVWDTFAHPSPDAEVQGGSSTKSPASGTDEESSEEAEVNKQDAKKSGGSGEQGHKPTGKGSDDDAGGDDEEPEEEDEEEPDPKDKLEKECAESKECHPAKHHYDECVERVTGQIDNDGKASEDCVEEFFHLAHCAAQCAAPKLFAQLK
;
A
#
# COMPACT_ATOMS: atom_id res chain seq x y z
N MET A 1 -33.72 -5.76 8.11
CA MET A 1 -32.85 -6.72 7.40
C MET A 1 -31.72 -5.91 6.77
N VAL A 2 -30.51 -5.95 7.35
CA VAL A 2 -29.34 -5.26 6.78
C VAL A 2 -29.02 -5.96 5.45
N PRO A 3 -28.93 -5.26 4.31
CA PRO A 3 -28.54 -5.90 3.07
C PRO A 3 -27.11 -6.42 3.23
N LYS A 4 -26.94 -7.75 3.18
CA LYS A 4 -25.61 -8.36 3.06
C LYS A 4 -25.10 -8.12 1.65
N ALA A 5 -23.91 -7.55 1.53
CA ALA A 5 -23.20 -7.53 0.26
C ALA A 5 -22.99 -8.96 -0.24
N THR A 6 -23.21 -9.19 -1.53
CA THR A 6 -22.85 -10.44 -2.21
C THR A 6 -21.34 -10.68 -2.11
N GLN A 7 -20.91 -11.94 -2.11
CA GLN A 7 -19.52 -12.33 -2.34
C GLN A 7 -19.11 -11.90 -3.76
N SER A 8 -18.78 -10.62 -3.92
CA SER A 8 -18.17 -10.07 -5.13
C SER A 8 -16.75 -9.68 -4.79
N PHE A 9 -15.96 -10.62 -4.25
CA PHE A 9 -14.52 -10.53 -4.43
C PHE A 9 -14.25 -11.03 -5.84
N PRO A 10 -13.55 -10.26 -6.70
CA PRO A 10 -13.10 -10.79 -7.97
C PRO A 10 -12.33 -12.09 -7.70
N ASN A 11 -12.56 -13.10 -8.54
CA ASN A 11 -11.72 -14.30 -8.54
C ASN A 11 -10.26 -13.85 -8.54
N ALA A 12 -9.41 -14.52 -7.75
CA ALA A 12 -7.99 -14.24 -7.70
C ALA A 12 -7.46 -14.11 -9.13
N ALA A 13 -6.92 -12.93 -9.46
CA ALA A 13 -6.39 -12.68 -10.79
C ALA A 13 -5.36 -13.77 -11.11
N THR A 14 -5.52 -14.42 -12.27
CA THR A 14 -4.54 -15.42 -12.72
C THR A 14 -3.21 -14.73 -12.92
N THR A 15 -2.17 -15.25 -12.28
CA THR A 15 -0.80 -14.78 -12.48
C THR A 15 -0.46 -14.81 -13.97
N PRO A 16 0.00 -13.70 -14.57
CA PRO A 16 0.42 -13.68 -15.96
C PRO A 16 1.49 -14.74 -16.26
N GLN A 17 1.47 -15.33 -17.45
CA GLN A 17 2.42 -16.39 -17.83
C GLN A 17 3.89 -15.95 -17.78
N ASP A 18 4.16 -14.67 -18.04
CA ASP A 18 5.51 -14.09 -18.03
C ASP A 18 5.94 -13.58 -16.65
N THR A 19 5.22 -13.94 -15.57
CA THR A 19 5.57 -13.50 -14.22
C THR A 19 6.84 -14.24 -13.76
N PRO A 20 7.88 -13.52 -13.31
CA PRO A 20 9.09 -14.16 -12.80
C PRO A 20 8.79 -15.02 -11.56
N THR A 21 9.67 -15.96 -11.24
CA THR A 21 9.57 -16.71 -9.98
C THR A 21 9.72 -15.74 -8.79
N SER A 22 8.89 -15.90 -7.76
CA SER A 22 8.99 -15.08 -6.57
C SER A 22 10.32 -15.33 -5.86
N ASN A 23 11.01 -14.25 -5.48
CA ASN A 23 12.29 -14.28 -4.78
C ASN A 23 12.25 -13.48 -3.46
N LEU A 24 11.06 -13.32 -2.88
CA LEU A 24 10.86 -12.56 -1.64
C LEU A 24 11.19 -13.43 -0.43
N PRO A 25 12.01 -12.95 0.52
CA PRO A 25 12.37 -13.73 1.71
C PRO A 25 11.29 -13.67 2.81
N ASP A 26 10.44 -12.64 2.79
CA ASP A 26 9.35 -12.44 3.75
C ASP A 26 8.21 -11.60 3.14
N SER A 27 7.20 -11.31 3.94
CA SER A 27 5.99 -10.56 3.55
C SER A 27 6.03 -9.08 3.90
N ARG A 28 7.21 -8.48 4.18
CA ARG A 28 7.27 -7.06 4.53
C ARG A 28 6.84 -6.17 3.35
N PRO A 29 6.32 -4.96 3.62
CA PRO A 29 5.98 -4.00 2.56
C PRO A 29 7.16 -3.75 1.63
N TYR A 30 6.89 -3.69 0.31
CA TYR A 30 7.96 -3.58 -0.67
C TYR A 30 8.79 -2.30 -0.53
N ALA A 31 8.20 -1.23 0.01
CA ALA A 31 8.88 0.03 0.26
C ALA A 31 10.02 -0.11 1.28
N ASP A 32 10.02 -1.13 2.15
CA ASP A 32 11.11 -1.38 3.10
C ASP A 32 12.36 -1.99 2.46
N TRP A 33 12.25 -2.47 1.22
CA TRP A 33 13.39 -3.01 0.47
C TRP A 33 14.17 -1.95 -0.31
N THR A 34 13.75 -0.69 -0.23
CA THR A 34 14.41 0.40 -0.95
C THR A 34 15.83 0.61 -0.48
N GLU A 35 16.74 0.59 -1.43
CA GLU A 35 18.15 0.85 -1.21
C GLU A 35 18.44 2.34 -1.40
N LYS A 36 19.30 2.88 -0.54
CA LYS A 36 19.70 4.29 -0.58
C LYS A 36 20.37 4.61 -1.92
N ASP A 37 20.15 5.83 -2.42
CA ASP A 37 20.77 6.36 -3.62
C ASP A 37 20.38 5.60 -4.90
N THR A 38 19.18 5.00 -4.91
CA THR A 38 18.63 4.28 -6.07
C THR A 38 17.36 4.95 -6.61
N VAL A 39 17.08 4.70 -7.90
CA VAL A 39 15.77 4.98 -8.50
C VAL A 39 14.93 3.71 -8.41
N VAL A 40 13.76 3.79 -7.78
CA VAL A 40 12.87 2.64 -7.63
C VAL A 40 11.99 2.54 -8.86
N ILE A 41 12.01 1.37 -9.51
CA ILE A 41 11.18 1.10 -10.69
C ILE A 41 10.21 -0.03 -10.37
N ILE A 42 8.91 0.21 -10.58
CA ILE A 42 7.84 -0.73 -10.27
C ILE A 42 7.07 -1.02 -11.55
N SER A 43 6.97 -2.30 -11.90
CA SER A 43 6.10 -2.77 -12.99
C SER A 43 4.82 -3.37 -12.41
N GLN A 44 3.68 -2.80 -12.79
CA GLN A 44 2.36 -3.32 -12.48
C GLN A 44 1.89 -4.20 -13.64
N PRO A 45 1.32 -5.39 -13.38
CA PRO A 45 0.71 -6.20 -14.42
C PRO A 45 -0.30 -5.40 -15.25
N SER A 46 -0.40 -5.69 -16.55
CA SER A 46 -1.36 -5.04 -17.43
C SER A 46 -2.81 -5.31 -17.02
N GLY A 47 -3.72 -4.36 -17.29
CA GLY A 47 -5.15 -4.54 -17.07
C GLY A 47 -5.64 -4.28 -15.64
N GLN A 48 -4.75 -3.87 -14.74
CA GLN A 48 -5.10 -3.53 -13.36
C GLN A 48 -5.63 -2.09 -13.25
N SER A 49 -6.59 -1.89 -12.34
CA SER A 49 -7.24 -0.61 -12.04
C SER A 49 -6.71 0.02 -10.74
N CYS A 50 -6.13 -0.77 -9.85
CA CYS A 50 -5.55 -0.32 -8.58
C CYS A 50 -4.27 0.50 -8.75
N ALA A 51 -3.94 1.29 -7.73
CA ALA A 51 -2.64 1.95 -7.57
C ALA A 51 -1.69 1.08 -6.73
N VAL A 52 -0.45 0.94 -7.21
CA VAL A 52 0.60 0.18 -6.54
C VAL A 52 1.41 1.03 -5.57
N VAL A 53 1.54 2.34 -5.82
CA VAL A 53 2.23 3.30 -4.92
C VAL A 53 1.24 4.34 -4.42
N GLY A 54 1.24 4.57 -3.10
CA GLY A 54 0.53 5.67 -2.44
C GLY A 54 1.47 6.46 -1.53
N GLY A 55 0.90 7.41 -0.77
CA GLY A 55 1.67 8.37 0.04
C GLY A 55 2.59 7.70 1.06
N ILE A 56 2.08 6.71 1.80
CA ILE A 56 2.86 5.95 2.80
C ILE A 56 4.07 5.26 2.16
N MET A 57 3.87 4.62 1.00
CA MET A 57 4.93 3.90 0.30
C MET A 57 6.00 4.87 -0.19
N ALA A 58 5.60 5.98 -0.81
CA ALA A 58 6.54 6.98 -1.30
C ALA A 58 7.30 7.68 -0.15
N ALA A 59 6.62 8.01 0.95
CA ALA A 59 7.26 8.58 2.14
C ALA A 59 8.32 7.65 2.73
N ARG A 60 8.04 6.34 2.78
CA ARG A 60 9.01 5.34 3.24
C ARG A 60 10.21 5.25 2.31
N MET A 61 9.99 5.18 1.00
CA MET A 61 11.07 5.14 0.00
C MET A 61 11.93 6.41 0.06
N LYS A 62 11.32 7.59 0.24
CA LYS A 62 12.02 8.86 0.47
C LYS A 62 12.90 8.79 1.72
N HIS A 63 12.34 8.30 2.83
CA HIS A 63 13.06 8.18 4.09
C HIS A 63 14.30 7.27 3.96
N LEU A 64 14.19 6.19 3.19
CA LEU A 64 15.29 5.28 2.90
C LEU A 64 16.30 5.82 1.87
N GLY A 65 16.05 6.99 1.30
CA GLY A 65 16.98 7.68 0.41
C GLY A 65 16.84 7.32 -1.07
N ALA A 66 15.64 6.93 -1.53
CA ALA A 66 15.35 6.86 -2.96
C ALA A 66 15.58 8.23 -3.63
N GLN A 67 16.09 8.20 -4.86
CA GLN A 67 16.35 9.39 -5.69
C GLN A 67 15.20 9.69 -6.66
N GLY A 68 14.30 8.72 -6.89
CA GLY A 68 13.13 8.86 -7.74
C GLY A 68 12.31 7.58 -7.81
N LEU A 69 11.06 7.68 -8.27
CA LEU A 69 10.18 6.54 -8.49
C LEU A 69 9.64 6.54 -9.93
N ILE A 70 9.71 5.40 -10.60
CA ILE A 70 9.11 5.18 -11.91
C ILE A 70 8.13 4.03 -11.78
N VAL A 71 6.86 4.32 -11.99
CA VAL A 71 5.78 3.35 -11.84
C VAL A 71 5.19 3.06 -13.21
N ASP A 72 5.58 1.94 -13.81
CA ASP A 72 4.86 1.37 -14.94
C ASP A 72 3.52 0.79 -14.45
N GLY A 73 2.61 1.69 -14.13
CA GLY A 73 1.38 1.40 -13.42
C GLY A 73 0.74 2.68 -12.88
N ARG A 74 -0.13 2.52 -11.89
CA ARG A 74 -0.90 3.61 -11.30
C ARG A 74 -0.43 3.98 -9.90
N VAL A 75 -0.59 5.26 -9.56
CA VAL A 75 -0.31 5.81 -8.24
C VAL A 75 -1.53 6.47 -7.61
N ARG A 76 -1.50 6.65 -6.29
CA ARG A 76 -2.54 7.35 -5.50
C ARG A 76 -1.92 8.36 -4.54
N ASP A 77 -2.77 9.16 -3.90
CA ASP A 77 -2.36 10.17 -2.90
C ASP A 77 -1.41 11.23 -3.48
N VAL A 78 -1.73 11.77 -4.67
CA VAL A 78 -0.85 12.68 -5.46
C VAL A 78 -0.31 13.87 -4.64
N VAL A 79 -1.09 14.40 -3.70
CA VAL A 79 -0.64 15.48 -2.79
C VAL A 79 0.53 14.99 -1.94
N ALA A 80 0.36 13.86 -1.24
CA ALA A 80 1.42 13.27 -0.43
C ALA A 80 2.64 12.85 -1.27
N LEU A 81 2.42 12.37 -2.51
CA LEU A 81 3.53 12.08 -3.43
C LEU A 81 4.35 13.34 -3.74
N ASN A 82 3.70 14.46 -4.06
CA ASN A 82 4.38 15.72 -4.33
C ASN A 82 5.14 16.27 -3.11
N GLU A 83 4.60 16.08 -1.91
CA GLU A 83 5.24 16.48 -0.65
C GLU A 83 6.55 15.73 -0.38
N THR A 84 6.74 14.52 -0.94
CA THR A 84 8.02 13.81 -0.84
C THR A 84 9.17 14.53 -1.56
N GLN A 85 8.85 15.44 -2.47
CA GLN A 85 9.78 16.10 -3.39
C GLN A 85 10.63 15.11 -4.20
N LEU A 86 10.20 13.86 -4.29
CA LEU A 86 10.79 12.91 -5.21
C LEU A 86 10.28 13.17 -6.62
N PRO A 87 11.14 12.97 -7.62
CA PRO A 87 10.71 12.93 -8.99
C PRO A 87 9.99 11.58 -9.17
N ILE A 88 8.67 11.62 -9.41
CA ILE A 88 7.78 10.44 -9.48
C ILE A 88 7.00 10.43 -10.81
N TRP A 89 7.14 9.34 -11.58
CA TRP A 89 6.39 9.11 -12.82
C TRP A 89 5.48 7.91 -12.71
N SER A 90 4.34 8.00 -13.39
CA SER A 90 3.38 6.91 -13.47
C SER A 90 2.65 6.89 -14.81
N LYS A 91 2.09 5.75 -15.20
CA LYS A 91 1.18 5.65 -16.36
C LYS A 91 -0.20 6.24 -16.08
N GLY A 92 -0.55 6.48 -14.82
CA GLY A 92 -1.81 7.12 -14.44
C GLY A 92 -2.07 7.10 -12.96
N THR A 93 -3.28 7.51 -12.58
CA THR A 93 -3.71 7.53 -11.18
C THR A 93 -4.85 6.53 -10.93
N SER A 94 -5.02 6.16 -9.66
CA SER A 94 -6.19 5.45 -9.14
C SER A 94 -6.38 5.81 -7.67
N ILE A 95 -7.59 5.63 -7.14
CA ILE A 95 -7.86 5.73 -5.70
C ILE A 95 -7.92 4.34 -5.03
N ILE A 96 -8.00 3.27 -5.83
CA ILE A 96 -8.16 1.90 -5.34
C ILE A 96 -6.79 1.37 -4.91
N GLY A 97 -6.68 0.83 -3.70
CA GLY A 97 -5.45 0.21 -3.22
C GLY A 97 -5.15 -1.14 -3.89
N ALA A 98 -3.88 -1.52 -3.92
CA ALA A 98 -3.42 -2.74 -4.59
C ALA A 98 -4.03 -4.05 -4.05
N GLY A 99 -4.37 -4.12 -2.76
CA GLY A 99 -4.64 -5.38 -2.05
C GLY A 99 -5.77 -6.26 -2.61
N ALA A 100 -6.69 -5.70 -3.40
CA ALA A 100 -7.77 -6.46 -4.03
C ALA A 100 -7.40 -7.05 -5.40
N GLU A 101 -6.29 -6.61 -6.01
CA GLU A 101 -6.00 -6.81 -7.43
C GLU A 101 -4.59 -7.33 -7.70
N THR A 102 -3.59 -6.81 -6.99
CA THR A 102 -2.18 -7.16 -7.20
C THR A 102 -1.39 -7.17 -5.90
N LYS A 103 -0.30 -7.93 -5.88
CA LYS A 103 0.63 -8.02 -4.76
C LYS A 103 2.06 -7.92 -5.24
N PHE A 104 2.94 -7.48 -4.36
CA PHE A 104 4.37 -7.53 -4.61
C PHE A 104 4.82 -8.98 -4.73
N HIS A 105 5.57 -9.30 -5.78
CA HIS A 105 5.84 -10.69 -6.16
C HIS A 105 7.33 -11.01 -6.30
N ALA A 106 8.11 -10.10 -6.87
CA ALA A 106 9.55 -10.27 -7.05
C ALA A 106 10.25 -8.91 -7.02
N ARG A 107 11.54 -8.92 -6.69
CA ARG A 107 12.43 -7.74 -6.68
C ARG A 107 13.72 -8.03 -7.42
N ASN A 108 14.41 -6.98 -7.89
CA ASN A 108 15.69 -7.11 -8.60
C ASN A 108 15.61 -8.15 -9.72
N VAL A 109 14.57 -8.05 -10.55
CA VAL A 109 14.35 -8.88 -11.74
C VAL A 109 14.24 -7.96 -12.96
N PRO A 110 14.60 -8.42 -14.17
CA PRO A 110 14.35 -7.65 -15.39
C PRO A 110 12.87 -7.33 -15.54
N ILE A 111 12.57 -6.09 -15.91
CA ILE A 111 11.21 -5.63 -16.18
C ILE A 111 11.11 -5.02 -17.57
N LYS A 112 9.96 -5.22 -18.20
CA LYS A 112 9.65 -4.64 -19.51
C LYS A 112 8.71 -3.45 -19.34
N ILE A 113 9.15 -2.27 -19.73
CA ILE A 113 8.36 -1.03 -19.72
C ILE A 113 8.18 -0.57 -21.16
N GLY A 114 6.99 -0.81 -21.70
CA GLY A 114 6.74 -0.59 -23.13
C GLY A 114 7.60 -1.54 -23.98
N GLU A 115 8.51 -0.99 -24.78
CA GLU A 115 9.46 -1.75 -25.60
C GLU A 115 10.84 -1.88 -24.95
N THR A 116 11.08 -1.19 -23.83
CA THR A 116 12.37 -1.15 -23.16
C THR A 116 12.46 -2.24 -22.10
N MET A 117 13.53 -3.02 -22.13
CA MET A 117 13.94 -3.88 -21.02
C MET A 117 14.84 -3.08 -20.08
N VAL A 118 14.55 -3.15 -18.78
CA VAL A 118 15.38 -2.55 -17.74
C VAL A 118 15.82 -3.65 -16.78
N GLU A 119 17.12 -3.74 -16.56
CA GLU A 119 17.72 -4.74 -15.68
C GLU A 119 18.16 -4.11 -14.35
N PRO A 120 18.20 -4.90 -13.26
CA PRO A 120 18.79 -4.44 -12.01
C PRO A 120 20.24 -4.00 -12.21
N GLY A 121 20.57 -2.77 -11.80
CA GLY A 121 21.90 -2.19 -11.94
C GLY A 121 22.06 -1.25 -13.13
N ASP A 122 21.08 -1.17 -14.02
CA ASP A 122 21.05 -0.15 -15.07
C ASP A 122 21.01 1.27 -14.49
N ILE A 123 21.66 2.20 -15.19
CA ILE A 123 21.66 3.61 -14.80
C ILE A 123 20.39 4.25 -15.33
N VAL A 124 19.56 4.75 -14.42
CA VAL A 124 18.36 5.50 -14.78
C VAL A 124 18.58 6.97 -14.55
N MET A 125 18.46 7.75 -15.63
CA MET A 125 18.46 9.20 -15.59
C MET A 125 17.04 9.71 -15.71
N ILE A 126 16.71 10.64 -14.83
CA ILE A 126 15.43 11.30 -14.78
C ILE A 126 15.66 12.79 -15.00
N ASP A 127 15.03 13.35 -16.02
CA ASP A 127 14.93 14.80 -16.20
C ASP A 127 13.55 15.28 -15.73
N PRO A 128 13.46 15.89 -14.53
CA PRO A 128 12.20 16.40 -14.01
C PRO A 128 11.65 17.61 -14.79
N PHE A 129 12.48 18.31 -15.57
CA PHE A 129 12.08 19.51 -16.31
C PHE A 129 11.59 19.16 -17.71
N GLU A 130 12.28 18.26 -18.40
CA GLU A 130 11.94 17.83 -19.76
C GLU A 130 10.95 16.65 -19.79
N ASN A 131 10.47 16.21 -18.62
CA ASN A 131 9.60 15.02 -18.47
C ASN A 131 10.19 13.77 -19.16
N GLY A 132 11.52 13.63 -19.09
CA GLY A 132 12.27 12.57 -19.75
C GLY A 132 12.77 11.52 -18.76
N ILE A 133 12.71 10.25 -19.14
CA ILE A 133 13.36 9.14 -18.43
C ILE A 133 14.18 8.37 -19.45
N VAL A 134 15.44 8.11 -19.13
CA VAL A 134 16.35 7.28 -19.93
C VAL A 134 16.94 6.20 -19.04
N ALA A 135 16.86 4.95 -19.49
CA ALA A 135 17.57 3.83 -18.89
C ALA A 135 18.79 3.51 -19.77
N VAL A 136 19.97 3.45 -19.16
CA VAL A 136 21.24 3.12 -19.79
C VAL A 136 21.71 1.78 -19.23
N PRO A 137 21.93 0.76 -20.08
CA PRO A 137 22.44 -0.52 -19.62
C PRO A 137 23.76 -0.34 -18.92
N HIS A 138 23.94 -1.02 -17.79
CA HIS A 138 25.18 -0.92 -17.04
C HIS A 138 26.43 -1.23 -17.91
N GLY A 139 26.35 -2.21 -18.81
CA GLY A 139 27.45 -2.59 -19.70
C GLY A 139 27.75 -1.63 -20.86
N LYS A 140 27.01 -0.52 -20.99
CA LYS A 140 27.13 0.47 -22.07
C LYS A 140 27.54 1.86 -21.60
N VAL A 141 27.79 2.02 -20.30
CA VAL A 141 28.05 3.33 -19.69
C VAL A 141 29.33 3.96 -20.22
N GLU A 142 30.42 3.20 -20.35
CA GLU A 142 31.70 3.71 -20.85
C GLU A 142 31.59 4.19 -22.30
N GLU A 143 30.93 3.40 -23.15
CA GLU A 143 30.69 3.74 -24.56
C GLU A 143 29.86 5.04 -24.67
N LEU A 144 28.83 5.16 -23.82
CA LEU A 144 28.01 6.37 -23.76
C LEU A 144 28.83 7.60 -23.32
N LEU A 145 29.67 7.47 -22.29
CA LEU A 145 30.51 8.57 -21.79
C LEU A 145 31.52 9.06 -22.84
N GLU A 146 32.04 8.19 -23.68
CA GLU A 146 32.92 8.56 -24.79
C GLU A 146 32.17 9.24 -25.96
N LEU A 147 30.89 8.91 -26.13
CA LEU A 147 30.06 9.39 -27.22
C LEU A 147 29.45 10.77 -26.91
N LEU A 148 28.96 10.98 -25.69
CA LEU A 148 28.20 12.19 -25.29
C LEU A 148 28.92 13.52 -25.62
N PRO A 149 30.22 13.72 -25.31
CA PRO A 149 30.89 14.99 -25.61
C PRO A 149 30.98 15.28 -27.12
N LYS A 150 31.09 14.23 -27.95
CA LYS A 150 31.14 14.37 -29.40
C LYS A 150 29.80 14.82 -29.96
N LEU A 151 28.70 14.33 -29.37
CA LEU A 151 27.34 14.69 -29.75
C LEU A 151 27.00 16.12 -29.36
N VAL A 152 27.21 16.47 -28.09
CA VAL A 152 26.96 17.82 -27.60
C VAL A 152 27.78 18.84 -28.41
N GLY A 153 29.06 18.58 -28.64
CA GLY A 153 29.91 19.46 -29.43
C GLY A 153 29.60 19.51 -30.93
N ALA A 154 28.84 18.55 -31.47
CA ALA A 154 28.32 18.62 -32.84
C ALA A 154 27.04 19.45 -32.88
N ASP A 155 26.12 19.21 -31.96
CA ASP A 155 24.86 19.96 -31.84
C ASP A 155 25.10 21.45 -31.60
N GLU A 156 26.04 21.81 -30.72
CA GLU A 156 26.43 23.20 -30.46
C GLU A 156 26.88 23.92 -31.76
N LYS A 157 27.61 23.22 -32.63
CA LYS A 157 28.09 23.80 -33.90
C LYS A 157 26.96 23.92 -34.92
N VAL A 158 26.07 22.92 -34.98
CA VAL A 158 24.87 22.98 -35.82
C VAL A 158 24.00 24.16 -35.41
N ILE A 159 23.76 24.33 -34.11
CA ILE A 159 22.99 25.46 -33.56
C ILE A 159 23.66 26.79 -33.93
N ALA A 160 24.97 26.93 -33.72
CA ALA A 160 25.69 28.16 -34.07
C ALA A 160 25.59 28.50 -35.57
N ASP A 161 25.70 27.51 -36.44
CA ASP A 161 25.55 27.71 -37.89
C ASP A 161 24.12 28.15 -38.27
N VAL A 162 23.11 27.56 -37.64
CA VAL A 162 21.70 27.92 -37.86
C VAL A 162 21.41 29.33 -37.34
N GLU A 163 21.90 29.69 -36.15
CA GLU A 163 21.78 31.05 -35.59
C GLU A 163 22.50 32.09 -36.45
N ALA A 164 23.59 31.70 -37.13
CA ALA A 164 24.28 32.53 -38.12
C ALA A 164 23.58 32.61 -39.49
N GLY A 165 22.43 31.94 -39.64
CA GLY A 165 21.57 32.01 -40.83
C GLY A 165 21.83 30.94 -41.88
N ALA A 166 22.64 29.92 -41.59
CA ALA A 166 22.74 28.75 -42.46
C ALA A 166 21.43 27.93 -42.42
N SER A 167 21.12 27.23 -43.52
CA SER A 167 20.02 26.26 -43.47
C SER A 167 20.41 25.06 -42.60
N VAL A 168 19.42 24.45 -41.94
CA VAL A 168 19.61 23.24 -41.12
C VAL A 168 20.28 22.12 -41.91
N GLN A 169 19.93 21.96 -43.19
CA GLN A 169 20.54 20.96 -44.08
C GLN A 169 22.04 21.20 -44.30
N GLU A 170 22.45 22.46 -44.47
CA GLU A 170 23.87 22.81 -44.63
C GLU A 170 24.64 22.64 -43.33
N ALA A 171 24.06 23.05 -42.20
CA ALA A 171 24.66 22.92 -40.87
C ALA A 171 24.95 21.44 -40.52
N PHE A 172 23.96 20.55 -40.70
CA PHE A 172 24.16 19.11 -40.49
C PHE A 172 25.18 18.50 -41.46
N LYS A 173 25.25 18.98 -42.70
CA LYS A 173 26.25 18.50 -43.68
C LYS A 173 27.69 18.90 -43.29
N ARG A 174 27.87 20.04 -42.62
CA ARG A 174 29.17 20.50 -42.10
C ARG A 174 29.58 19.80 -40.80
N HIS A 175 28.60 19.43 -40.00
CA HIS A 175 28.78 18.76 -38.70
C HIS A 175 28.01 17.43 -38.66
N PRO A 176 28.38 16.45 -39.51
CA PRO A 176 27.70 15.17 -39.51
C PRO A 176 27.88 14.46 -38.16
N THR A 177 26.77 14.22 -37.47
CA THR A 177 26.68 13.40 -36.25
C THR A 177 26.82 11.92 -36.62
N MET A 178 28.00 11.54 -37.13
CA MET A 178 28.30 10.20 -37.67
C MET A 178 28.44 9.12 -36.58
N GLY A 179 27.89 9.35 -35.39
CA GLY A 179 27.99 8.43 -34.25
C GLY A 179 26.65 8.01 -33.68
N ILE A 180 25.58 8.81 -33.82
CA ILE A 180 24.29 8.48 -33.20
C ILE A 180 23.51 7.46 -34.01
N THR A 181 23.48 7.55 -35.35
CA THR A 181 22.72 6.57 -36.14
C THR A 181 23.33 5.19 -36.05
N ASP A 182 24.66 5.10 -35.97
CA ASP A 182 25.38 3.84 -35.89
C ASP A 182 25.36 3.30 -34.45
N PHE A 183 25.57 4.16 -33.43
CA PHE A 183 25.42 3.78 -32.03
C PHE A 183 23.98 3.37 -31.71
N PHE A 184 22.98 4.19 -32.07
CA PHE A 184 21.58 3.81 -31.84
C PHE A 184 21.16 2.65 -32.72
N SER A 185 21.71 2.43 -33.93
CA SER A 185 21.44 1.20 -34.70
C SER A 185 22.01 -0.03 -33.99
N ASP A 186 23.27 0.02 -33.57
CA ASP A 186 23.95 -1.10 -32.88
C ASP A 186 23.34 -1.37 -31.49
N VAL A 187 22.95 -0.31 -30.79
CA VAL A 187 22.27 -0.36 -29.49
C VAL A 187 20.82 -0.81 -29.67
N TRP A 188 20.08 -0.29 -30.65
CA TRP A 188 18.70 -0.70 -30.95
C TRP A 188 18.63 -2.17 -31.41
N ASP A 189 19.57 -2.65 -32.22
CA ASP A 189 19.64 -4.06 -32.59
C ASP A 189 19.94 -4.95 -31.38
N THR A 190 20.78 -4.49 -30.45
CA THR A 190 21.05 -5.16 -29.16
C THR A 190 19.83 -5.17 -28.23
N PHE A 191 19.00 -4.13 -28.26
CA PHE A 191 17.79 -4.03 -27.42
C PHE A 191 16.55 -4.69 -28.03
N ALA A 192 16.45 -4.74 -29.35
CA ALA A 192 15.33 -5.35 -30.07
C ALA A 192 15.42 -6.87 -30.14
N HIS A 193 16.60 -7.45 -29.88
CA HIS A 193 16.84 -8.89 -29.91
C HIS A 193 17.36 -9.35 -28.54
N PRO A 194 16.55 -10.04 -27.72
CA PRO A 194 17.06 -10.67 -26.52
C PRO A 194 18.18 -11.63 -26.91
N SER A 195 19.33 -11.51 -26.24
CA SER A 195 20.46 -12.42 -26.45
C SER A 195 19.98 -13.89 -26.35
N PRO A 196 20.34 -14.76 -27.31
CA PRO A 196 19.99 -16.19 -27.26
C PRO A 196 20.64 -16.94 -26.10
N ASP A 197 21.54 -16.32 -25.33
CA ASP A 197 22.31 -16.95 -24.26
C ASP A 197 21.72 -16.76 -22.85
N ALA A 198 20.49 -16.23 -22.72
CA ALA A 198 19.75 -16.29 -21.47
C ALA A 198 19.15 -17.69 -21.24
N GLU A 199 20.00 -18.71 -21.16
CA GLU A 199 19.60 -20.03 -20.66
C GLU A 199 19.27 -19.92 -19.17
N VAL A 200 17.98 -19.88 -18.85
CA VAL A 200 17.48 -20.24 -17.53
C VAL A 200 17.94 -21.68 -17.27
N GLN A 201 18.93 -21.85 -16.40
CA GLN A 201 19.32 -23.17 -15.87
C GLN A 201 18.21 -23.72 -14.96
N GLY A 202 17.12 -24.17 -15.58
CA GLY A 202 16.12 -25.03 -14.99
C GLY A 202 16.53 -26.48 -15.19
N GLY A 203 17.26 -27.05 -14.23
CA GLY A 203 17.57 -28.47 -14.21
C GLY A 203 16.30 -29.32 -14.10
N SER A 204 15.78 -29.79 -15.24
CA SER A 204 14.75 -30.82 -15.30
C SER A 204 15.38 -32.19 -15.03
N SER A 205 15.32 -32.65 -13.79
CA SER A 205 15.59 -34.06 -13.47
C SER A 205 14.29 -34.85 -13.62
N THR A 206 14.13 -35.45 -14.80
CA THR A 206 13.10 -36.44 -15.11
C THR A 206 13.34 -37.72 -14.32
N LYS A 207 12.44 -38.04 -13.38
CA LYS A 207 12.10 -39.41 -12.97
C LYS A 207 10.79 -39.42 -12.18
N SER A 208 9.69 -39.67 -12.89
CA SER A 208 8.54 -40.35 -12.29
C SER A 208 8.92 -41.79 -11.95
N PRO A 209 8.31 -42.36 -10.89
CA PRO A 209 7.27 -43.34 -11.18
C PRO A 209 5.98 -43.08 -10.39
N ALA A 210 4.91 -43.62 -10.95
CA ALA A 210 3.53 -43.54 -10.51
C ALA A 210 3.22 -44.43 -9.29
N SER A 211 2.04 -44.15 -8.72
CA SER A 211 1.06 -45.08 -8.09
C SER A 211 0.98 -45.12 -6.56
N GLY A 212 -0.13 -44.56 -6.05
CA GLY A 212 -0.84 -44.93 -4.80
C GLY A 212 -0.16 -44.45 -3.52
N THR A 213 -0.84 -43.99 -2.48
CA THR A 213 -2.20 -44.23 -1.99
C THR A 213 -2.64 -43.04 -1.12
N ASP A 214 -3.92 -43.02 -0.79
CA ASP A 214 -4.60 -42.19 0.20
C ASP A 214 -3.77 -41.92 1.47
N GLU A 215 -3.72 -40.66 1.91
CA GLU A 215 -3.86 -40.24 3.31
C GLU A 215 -3.83 -38.70 3.41
N GLU A 216 -4.98 -38.13 3.80
CA GLU A 216 -5.06 -36.81 4.41
C GLU A 216 -4.44 -36.87 5.82
N SER A 217 -3.57 -35.91 6.14
CA SER A 217 -3.29 -35.48 7.53
C SER A 217 -3.03 -33.97 7.47
N SER A 218 -3.99 -33.12 7.83
CA SER A 218 -4.32 -32.64 9.18
C SER A 218 -3.19 -31.87 9.85
N GLU A 219 -3.53 -30.65 10.31
CA GLU A 219 -2.73 -29.63 11.03
C GLU A 219 -2.16 -28.57 10.04
N GLU A 220 -2.71 -27.37 9.90
CA GLU A 220 -3.17 -26.44 10.93
C GLU A 220 -4.44 -25.67 10.54
N ALA A 221 -5.51 -25.91 11.29
CA ALA A 221 -6.76 -25.16 11.26
C ALA A 221 -7.29 -25.05 12.69
N GLU A 222 -6.69 -24.18 13.51
CA GLU A 222 -7.19 -23.85 14.86
C GLU A 222 -6.78 -22.40 15.17
N VAL A 223 -7.67 -21.41 14.93
CA VAL A 223 -8.10 -20.38 15.90
C VAL A 223 -9.40 -19.74 15.37
N ASN A 224 -10.36 -19.53 16.27
CA ASN A 224 -11.66 -18.85 16.12
C ASN A 224 -12.86 -19.66 15.63
N LYS A 225 -13.29 -20.59 16.50
CA LYS A 225 -14.72 -20.81 16.76
C LYS A 225 -14.97 -20.98 18.25
N GLN A 226 -15.38 -19.90 18.91
CA GLN A 226 -16.31 -19.95 20.04
C GLN A 226 -16.78 -18.54 20.38
N ASP A 227 -17.85 -18.09 19.70
CA ASP A 227 -18.73 -17.06 20.24
C ASP A 227 -20.11 -17.18 19.59
N ALA A 228 -20.88 -18.13 20.11
CA ALA A 228 -22.35 -18.10 20.07
C ALA A 228 -22.88 -19.25 20.94
N LYS A 229 -22.86 -19.09 22.27
CA LYS A 229 -24.00 -19.51 23.10
C LYS A 229 -23.85 -19.13 24.56
N LYS A 230 -24.94 -18.50 25.01
CA LYS A 230 -25.48 -18.38 26.38
C LYS A 230 -25.04 -17.15 27.17
N SER A 231 -25.88 -16.13 26.97
CA SER A 231 -26.47 -15.41 28.08
C SER A 231 -26.95 -16.35 29.19
N GLY A 232 -26.78 -15.91 30.44
CA GLY A 232 -27.45 -16.52 31.58
C GLY A 232 -26.76 -16.28 32.91
N GLY A 233 -27.16 -15.21 33.59
CA GLY A 233 -27.35 -15.24 35.04
C GLY A 233 -26.17 -14.81 35.90
N SER A 234 -26.22 -13.56 36.35
CA SER A 234 -25.57 -13.05 37.55
C SER A 234 -26.08 -13.75 38.81
N GLY A 235 -25.19 -13.94 39.78
CA GLY A 235 -25.46 -14.49 41.11
C GLY A 235 -24.42 -14.01 42.11
N GLU A 236 -24.63 -12.79 42.60
CA GLU A 236 -24.41 -12.28 43.97
C GLU A 236 -23.41 -12.98 44.91
N GLN A 237 -22.40 -12.21 45.36
CA GLN A 237 -21.68 -12.25 46.66
C GLN A 237 -20.56 -11.19 46.56
N GLY A 238 -20.25 -10.29 47.48
CA GLY A 238 -20.54 -10.09 48.89
C GLY A 238 -19.34 -9.31 49.44
N HIS A 239 -19.55 -8.12 49.99
CA HIS A 239 -18.48 -7.21 50.43
C HIS A 239 -18.13 -7.37 51.93
N LYS A 240 -16.81 -7.42 52.22
CA LYS A 240 -16.07 -7.14 53.49
C LYS A 240 -16.21 -8.12 54.70
N PRO A 241 -15.25 -8.14 55.67
CA PRO A 241 -14.21 -7.13 55.97
C PRO A 241 -12.77 -7.60 56.36
N THR A 242 -11.83 -6.68 56.12
CA THR A 242 -10.62 -6.29 56.87
C THR A 242 -9.89 -7.29 57.80
N GLY A 243 -8.58 -7.43 57.57
CA GLY A 243 -7.58 -7.88 58.54
C GLY A 243 -6.29 -7.07 58.36
N LYS A 244 -5.67 -6.66 59.48
CA LYS A 244 -4.57 -5.68 59.59
C LYS A 244 -3.31 -6.37 60.14
N GLY A 245 -2.14 -5.95 59.65
CA GLY A 245 -0.81 -6.23 60.21
C GLY A 245 -0.09 -7.42 59.57
N SER A 246 1.23 -7.48 59.42
CA SER A 246 2.35 -6.56 59.65
C SER A 246 3.60 -7.23 59.05
N ASP A 247 4.62 -6.42 58.83
CA ASP A 247 6.05 -6.73 58.78
C ASP A 247 6.73 -7.02 57.43
N ASP A 248 7.87 -6.32 57.35
CA ASP A 248 8.84 -6.05 56.31
C ASP A 248 9.46 -7.28 55.63
N ASP A 249 9.76 -7.17 54.33
CA ASP A 249 11.11 -7.50 53.83
C ASP A 249 11.38 -6.82 52.47
N ALA A 250 12.63 -6.44 52.25
CA ALA A 250 13.10 -5.61 51.17
C ALA A 250 13.70 -6.46 50.05
N GLY A 251 13.34 -6.18 48.80
CA GLY A 251 13.99 -6.78 47.64
C GLY A 251 13.47 -6.13 46.38
N GLY A 252 14.36 -5.45 45.65
CA GLY A 252 14.01 -4.67 44.48
C GLY A 252 13.56 -5.49 43.29
N ASP A 253 12.71 -4.87 42.49
CA ASP A 253 12.79 -4.82 41.04
C ASP A 253 12.25 -3.45 40.65
N ASP A 254 13.08 -2.64 39.96
CA ASP A 254 12.60 -1.45 39.28
C ASP A 254 11.80 -1.94 38.06
N GLU A 255 10.54 -2.29 38.28
CA GLU A 255 9.57 -2.40 37.19
C GLU A 255 9.25 -0.97 36.73
N GLU A 256 9.80 -0.61 35.57
CA GLU A 256 9.33 0.55 34.82
C GLU A 256 7.81 0.39 34.63
N PRO A 257 6.98 1.37 35.01
CA PRO A 257 5.56 1.28 34.73
C PRO A 257 5.39 1.28 33.22
N GLU A 258 4.81 0.21 32.67
CA GLU A 258 4.27 0.24 31.32
C GLU A 258 3.35 1.45 31.25
N GLU A 259 3.69 2.41 30.38
CA GLU A 259 2.78 3.49 30.05
C GLU A 259 1.54 2.83 29.44
N GLU A 260 0.45 2.78 30.22
CA GLU A 260 -0.87 2.50 29.67
C GLU A 260 -1.11 3.58 28.62
N ASP A 261 -0.96 3.21 27.34
CA ASP A 261 -1.38 4.03 26.21
C ASP A 261 -2.81 4.48 26.51
N GLU A 262 -2.98 5.76 26.89
CA GLU A 262 -4.28 6.40 26.93
C GLU A 262 -4.77 6.39 25.47
N GLU A 263 -5.51 5.35 25.07
CA GLU A 263 -6.16 5.28 23.76
C GLU A 263 -6.98 6.55 23.61
N GLU A 264 -6.49 7.48 22.78
CA GLU A 264 -7.21 8.70 22.47
C GLU A 264 -8.63 8.30 22.02
N PRO A 265 -9.68 8.80 22.68
CA PRO A 265 -11.03 8.30 22.47
C PRO A 265 -11.43 8.47 21.00
N ASP A 266 -11.90 7.38 20.36
CA ASP A 266 -12.30 7.37 18.95
C ASP A 266 -13.18 8.60 18.66
N PRO A 267 -12.78 9.47 17.71
CA PRO A 267 -13.55 10.63 17.31
C PRO A 267 -15.02 10.31 17.02
N LYS A 268 -15.30 9.11 16.52
CA LYS A 268 -16.65 8.59 16.31
C LYS A 268 -17.46 8.53 17.60
N ASP A 269 -16.93 7.92 18.66
CA ASP A 269 -17.66 7.74 19.92
C ASP A 269 -17.98 9.08 20.58
N LYS A 270 -17.05 10.03 20.48
CA LYS A 270 -17.27 11.40 20.95
C LYS A 270 -18.39 12.08 20.16
N LEU A 271 -18.36 12.00 18.84
CA LEU A 271 -19.38 12.60 17.96
C LEU A 271 -20.75 11.94 18.14
N GLU A 272 -20.82 10.63 18.34
CA GLU A 272 -22.07 9.92 18.60
C GLU A 272 -22.68 10.33 19.95
N LYS A 273 -21.87 10.50 21.00
CA LYS A 273 -22.33 11.03 22.29
C LYS A 273 -22.87 12.46 22.17
N GLU A 274 -22.12 13.36 21.52
CA GLU A 274 -22.58 14.73 21.25
C GLU A 274 -23.87 14.75 20.41
N CYS A 275 -23.99 13.86 19.43
CA CYS A 275 -25.17 13.72 18.60
C CYS A 275 -26.36 13.13 19.34
N ALA A 276 -26.15 12.20 20.27
CA ALA A 276 -27.20 11.66 21.13
C ALA A 276 -27.85 12.75 22.00
N GLU A 277 -27.09 13.78 22.40
CA GLU A 277 -27.58 14.95 23.15
C GLU A 277 -28.09 16.09 22.27
N SER A 278 -28.00 15.95 20.95
CA SER A 278 -28.40 17.00 20.02
C SER A 278 -29.92 17.21 19.98
N LYS A 279 -30.34 18.39 19.52
CA LYS A 279 -31.76 18.71 19.30
C LYS A 279 -32.42 17.77 18.28
N GLU A 280 -31.64 17.25 17.33
CA GLU A 280 -32.13 16.35 16.29
C GLU A 280 -32.48 14.98 16.87
N CYS A 281 -31.68 14.48 17.81
CA CYS A 281 -31.90 13.18 18.45
C CYS A 281 -32.67 13.25 19.77
N HIS A 282 -33.05 14.45 20.23
CA HIS A 282 -33.82 14.65 21.46
C HIS A 282 -35.10 13.79 21.54
N PRO A 283 -35.92 13.61 20.48
CA PRO A 283 -37.09 12.73 20.57
C PRO A 283 -36.72 11.27 20.87
N ALA A 284 -35.71 10.73 20.19
CA ALA A 284 -35.25 9.36 20.42
C ALA A 284 -34.59 9.21 21.80
N LYS A 285 -33.82 10.21 22.24
CA LYS A 285 -33.21 10.25 23.57
C LYS A 285 -34.27 10.28 24.66
N HIS A 286 -35.29 11.12 24.52
CA HIS A 286 -36.39 11.20 25.47
C HIS A 286 -37.11 9.85 25.64
N HIS A 287 -37.42 9.16 24.54
CA HIS A 287 -38.04 7.84 24.62
C HIS A 287 -37.14 6.80 25.28
N TYR A 288 -35.83 6.84 25.02
CA TYR A 288 -34.86 5.98 25.68
C TYR A 288 -34.78 6.29 27.19
N ASP A 289 -34.67 7.55 27.56
CA ASP A 289 -34.57 7.98 28.96
C ASP A 289 -35.85 7.61 29.74
N GLU A 290 -37.05 7.81 29.16
CA GLU A 290 -38.32 7.37 29.74
C GLU A 290 -38.39 5.84 29.93
N CYS A 291 -37.86 5.07 28.97
CA CYS A 291 -37.78 3.62 29.11
C CYS A 291 -36.83 3.23 30.25
N VAL A 292 -35.63 3.85 30.31
CA VAL A 292 -34.63 3.58 31.33
C VAL A 292 -35.18 3.87 32.72
N GLU A 293 -35.89 4.99 32.90
CA GLU A 293 -36.56 5.32 34.17
C GLU A 293 -37.59 4.26 34.56
N ARG A 294 -38.40 3.79 33.59
CA ARG A 294 -39.44 2.78 33.85
C ARG A 294 -38.85 1.42 34.20
N VAL A 295 -37.83 0.96 33.47
CA VAL A 295 -37.12 -0.30 33.72
C VAL A 295 -36.39 -0.27 35.06
N THR A 296 -35.68 0.81 35.35
CA THR A 296 -34.97 1.00 36.63
C THR A 296 -35.97 0.99 37.80
N GLY A 297 -37.09 1.69 37.66
CA GLY A 297 -38.16 1.69 38.66
C GLY A 297 -38.78 0.31 38.90
N GLN A 298 -38.93 -0.54 37.88
CA GLN A 298 -39.41 -1.93 38.06
C GLN A 298 -38.38 -2.80 38.81
N ILE A 299 -37.08 -2.66 38.48
CA ILE A 299 -36.01 -3.39 39.16
C ILE A 299 -35.95 -3.02 40.64
N ASP A 300 -36.04 -1.74 40.96
CA ASP A 300 -35.95 -1.25 42.34
C ASP A 300 -37.14 -1.69 43.21
N ASN A 301 -38.35 -1.79 42.64
CA ASN A 301 -39.56 -2.15 43.37
C ASN A 301 -39.81 -3.67 43.43
N ASP A 302 -39.60 -4.38 42.33
CA ASP A 302 -40.02 -5.77 42.15
C ASP A 302 -38.83 -6.75 42.03
N GLY A 303 -37.60 -6.24 42.06
CA GLY A 303 -36.36 -7.01 41.85
C GLY A 303 -36.16 -7.50 40.41
N LYS A 304 -37.08 -7.15 39.49
CA LYS A 304 -37.03 -7.54 38.06
C LYS A 304 -37.86 -6.58 37.20
N ALA A 305 -37.43 -6.35 35.96
CA ALA A 305 -38.21 -5.64 34.95
C ALA A 305 -38.99 -6.60 34.04
N SER A 306 -40.12 -6.12 33.51
CA SER A 306 -40.99 -6.81 32.56
C SER A 306 -40.78 -6.41 31.11
N GLU A 307 -39.98 -5.36 30.87
CA GLU A 307 -39.59 -4.84 29.56
C GLU A 307 -38.08 -4.50 29.55
N ASP A 308 -37.53 -4.22 28.37
CA ASP A 308 -36.18 -3.68 28.16
C ASP A 308 -36.21 -2.46 27.23
N CYS A 309 -35.10 -1.74 27.13
CA CYS A 309 -34.98 -0.50 26.34
C CYS A 309 -34.20 -0.67 25.04
N VAL A 310 -34.15 -1.91 24.52
CA VAL A 310 -33.28 -2.22 23.37
C VAL A 310 -33.77 -1.51 22.10
N GLU A 311 -35.09 -1.41 21.88
CA GLU A 311 -35.67 -0.75 20.71
C GLU A 311 -35.40 0.76 20.72
N GLU A 312 -35.65 1.42 21.85
CA GLU A 312 -35.41 2.84 22.05
C GLU A 312 -33.91 3.17 21.97
N PHE A 313 -33.05 2.27 22.48
CA PHE A 313 -31.60 2.37 22.31
C PHE A 313 -31.20 2.34 20.84
N PHE A 314 -31.74 1.41 20.04
CA PHE A 314 -31.45 1.36 18.61
C PHE A 314 -31.94 2.61 17.87
N HIS A 315 -33.07 3.19 18.26
CA HIS A 315 -33.54 4.46 17.69
C HIS A 315 -32.60 5.61 18.02
N LEU A 316 -32.14 5.71 19.27
CA LEU A 316 -31.16 6.72 19.69
C LEU A 316 -29.82 6.53 18.98
N ALA A 317 -29.29 5.29 18.96
CA ALA A 317 -28.03 4.95 18.32
C ALA A 317 -28.06 5.22 16.81
N HIS A 318 -29.17 4.90 16.13
CA HIS A 318 -29.30 5.17 14.70
C HIS A 318 -29.32 6.66 14.40
N CYS A 319 -30.05 7.45 15.20
CA CYS A 319 -30.05 8.90 15.07
C CYS A 319 -28.66 9.49 15.32
N ALA A 320 -28.00 9.07 16.41
CA ALA A 320 -26.68 9.54 16.78
C ALA A 320 -25.65 9.24 15.67
N ALA A 321 -25.65 8.02 15.13
CA ALA A 321 -24.77 7.61 14.03
C ALA A 321 -25.03 8.42 12.75
N GLN A 322 -26.29 8.69 12.39
CA GLN A 322 -26.63 9.50 11.22
C GLN A 322 -26.19 10.96 11.37
N CYS A 323 -26.32 11.53 12.57
CA CYS A 323 -25.83 12.87 12.90
C CYS A 323 -24.28 12.93 12.92
N ALA A 324 -23.63 11.89 13.44
CA ALA A 324 -22.18 11.84 13.60
C ALA A 324 -21.45 11.60 12.28
N ALA A 325 -22.00 10.76 11.40
CA ALA A 325 -21.38 10.37 10.13
C ALA A 325 -20.85 11.56 9.29
N PRO A 326 -21.65 12.59 8.93
CA PRO A 326 -21.14 13.70 8.13
C PRO A 326 -20.07 14.54 8.85
N LYS A 327 -20.12 14.63 10.19
CA LYS A 327 -19.11 15.35 11.00
C LYS A 327 -17.80 14.57 11.04
N LEU A 328 -17.88 13.25 11.22
CA LEU A 328 -16.72 12.35 11.19
C LEU A 328 -16.05 12.41 9.82
N PHE A 329 -16.81 12.32 8.72
CA PHE A 329 -16.26 12.46 7.37
C PHE A 329 -15.66 13.84 7.08
N ALA A 330 -16.06 14.89 7.80
CA ALA A 330 -15.44 16.21 7.68
C ALA A 330 -14.11 16.31 8.42
N GLN A 331 -13.92 15.55 9.50
CA GLN A 331 -12.67 15.49 10.26
C GLN A 331 -11.61 14.57 9.63
N LEU A 332 -12.05 13.58 8.84
CA LEU A 332 -11.17 12.61 8.16
C LEU A 332 -10.74 13.04 6.75
N LYS A 333 -10.99 14.30 6.35
CA LYS A 333 -10.57 14.90 5.08
C LYS A 333 -9.26 15.66 5.23
#